data_AF-A0A8I6YET3-F1
#
_entry.id   AF-A0A8I6YET3-F1
#
_cell.length_a   1.000
_cell.length_b   1.000
_cell.length_c   1.000
_cell.angle_alpha   90.00
_cell.angle_beta   90.00
_cell.angle_gamma   90.00
#
_symmetry.space_group_name_H-M   'P 1'
#
loop_
_entity.id
_entity.type
_entity.pdbx_description
1 polymer ?
#
loop_
_entity_poly.entity_id
_entity_poly.type
_entity_poly.pdbx_seq_one_letter_code
_entity_poly.pdbx_strand_id
1 'polypeptide(L)'
;MANVALLLLITVLATACGIATAKAGSSGTQKPSARRKRFLLVGGVAQLPLPAYDCSKKSVEACLATGTTCCSGQCIDTAASAQHCGACNKACKHGRTCCGGHCVDLLSDKKNCGTCSNQCGNKCSYGFCDYAQ
;
A
#
# COMPACT_ATOMS: atom_id res chain seq x y z
N MET A 1 -21.71 -52.51 12.73
CA MET A 1 -21.09 -51.45 13.55
C MET A 1 -19.94 -50.70 12.86
N ALA A 2 -19.44 -51.12 11.68
CA ALA A 2 -18.31 -50.47 10.99
C ALA A 2 -18.68 -49.29 10.06
N ASN A 3 -19.97 -48.97 9.87
CA ASN A 3 -20.41 -48.00 8.84
C ASN A 3 -20.53 -46.55 9.34
N VAL A 4 -20.69 -46.34 10.66
CA VAL A 4 -20.87 -45.00 11.24
C VAL A 4 -19.53 -44.31 11.45
N ALA A 5 -18.48 -45.05 11.82
CA ALA A 5 -17.13 -44.51 11.99
C ALA A 5 -16.50 -44.03 10.67
N LEU A 6 -16.82 -44.69 9.55
CA LEU A 6 -16.34 -44.29 8.23
C LEU A 6 -17.01 -42.99 7.75
N LEU A 7 -18.31 -42.81 8.05
CA LEU A 7 -19.03 -41.58 7.70
C LEU A 7 -18.54 -40.36 8.48
N LEU A 8 -18.13 -40.53 9.75
CA LEU A 8 -17.57 -39.44 10.55
C LEU A 8 -16.15 -39.02 10.11
N LEU A 9 -15.36 -39.94 9.55
CA LEU A 9 -14.05 -39.59 8.99
C LEU A 9 -14.16 -38.76 7.70
N ILE A 10 -15.19 -38.98 6.89
CA ILE A 10 -15.39 -38.25 5.62
C ILE A 10 -15.83 -36.80 5.88
N THR A 11 -16.61 -36.53 6.92
CA THR A 11 -17.05 -35.16 7.25
C THR A 11 -15.93 -34.32 7.89
N VAL A 12 -15.00 -34.94 8.61
CA VAL A 12 -13.82 -34.23 9.18
C VAL A 12 -12.83 -33.81 8.10
N LEU A 13 -12.70 -34.56 6.99
CA LEU A 13 -11.87 -34.15 5.85
C LEU A 13 -12.48 -33.02 5.01
N ALA A 14 -13.81 -32.89 5.00
CA ALA A 14 -14.51 -31.86 4.20
C ALA A 14 -14.53 -30.47 4.84
N THR A 15 -14.25 -30.34 6.14
CA THR A 15 -14.30 -29.06 6.88
C THR A 15 -12.97 -28.30 6.93
N ALA A 16 -11.91 -28.82 6.29
CA ALA A 16 -10.62 -28.14 6.16
C ALA A 16 -10.49 -27.25 4.89
N CYS A 17 -11.51 -27.19 4.03
CA CYS A 17 -11.49 -26.29 2.87
C CYS A 17 -12.03 -24.91 3.27
N GLY A 18 -11.14 -24.07 3.80
CA GLY A 18 -11.41 -22.65 4.04
C GLY A 18 -11.82 -21.96 2.73
N ILE A 19 -13.01 -21.38 2.73
CA ILE A 19 -13.56 -20.61 1.60
C ILE A 19 -12.82 -19.27 1.55
N ALA A 20 -11.69 -19.24 0.85
CA ALA A 20 -11.02 -17.98 0.49
C ALA A 20 -11.86 -17.31 -0.61
N THR A 21 -12.58 -16.23 -0.26
CA THR A 21 -13.24 -15.35 -1.22
C THR A 21 -12.16 -14.50 -1.91
N ALA A 22 -11.67 -14.99 -3.05
CA ALA A 22 -10.80 -14.22 -3.93
C ALA A 22 -11.59 -13.03 -4.52
N LYS A 23 -11.18 -11.81 -4.15
CA LYS A 23 -11.66 -10.58 -4.78
C LYS A 23 -11.12 -10.55 -6.21
N ALA A 24 -12.01 -10.56 -7.20
CA ALA A 24 -11.67 -10.45 -8.61
C ALA A 24 -10.89 -9.16 -8.88
N GLY A 25 -9.58 -9.29 -9.13
CA GLY A 25 -8.76 -8.24 -9.73
C GLY A 25 -9.11 -8.13 -11.21
N SER A 26 -9.85 -7.08 -11.57
CA SER A 26 -10.17 -6.74 -12.96
C SER A 26 -8.88 -6.41 -13.71
N SER A 27 -8.44 -7.32 -14.57
CA SER A 27 -7.31 -7.12 -15.50
C SER A 27 -7.78 -7.42 -16.93
N GLY A 28 -8.71 -6.60 -17.42
CA GLY A 28 -9.03 -6.41 -18.83
C GLY A 28 -9.24 -4.90 -19.02
N THR A 29 -8.84 -4.24 -20.09
CA THR A 29 -8.48 -4.66 -21.44
C THR A 29 -7.81 -3.46 -22.12
N GLN A 30 -6.95 -3.75 -23.09
CA GLN A 30 -6.86 -3.01 -24.36
C GLN A 30 -6.51 -1.50 -24.33
N LYS A 31 -5.23 -1.27 -24.64
CA LYS A 31 -4.67 -0.11 -25.37
C LYS A 31 -5.67 0.58 -26.32
N PRO A 32 -5.94 1.88 -26.17
CA PRO A 32 -6.48 2.69 -27.26
C PRO A 32 -5.36 3.16 -28.18
N SER A 33 -5.55 2.87 -29.46
CA SER A 33 -4.78 3.36 -30.59
C SER A 33 -4.71 4.90 -30.61
N ALA A 34 -3.54 5.44 -30.94
CA ALA A 34 -3.34 6.86 -31.18
C ALA A 34 -4.22 7.36 -32.34
N ARG A 35 -4.96 8.46 -32.16
CA ARG A 35 -5.36 9.28 -33.32
C ARG A 35 -5.54 10.78 -32.98
N ARG A 36 -4.53 11.52 -33.45
CA ARG A 36 -4.49 12.91 -33.94
C ARG A 36 -5.43 13.97 -33.32
N LYS A 37 -4.76 14.98 -32.74
CA LYS A 37 -5.21 16.36 -32.59
C LYS A 37 -5.89 16.88 -33.86
N ARG A 38 -7.10 17.43 -33.72
CA ARG A 38 -7.60 18.65 -34.39
C ARG A 38 -9.02 18.92 -33.89
N PHE A 39 -9.18 20.05 -33.20
CA PHE A 39 -10.42 20.80 -32.98
C PHE A 39 -11.60 20.08 -32.31
N LEU A 40 -11.75 20.29 -31.00
CA LEU A 40 -13.03 20.70 -30.42
C LEU A 40 -12.78 21.79 -29.37
N LEU A 41 -13.02 23.03 -29.78
CA LEU A 41 -13.35 24.15 -28.90
C LEU A 41 -14.79 23.88 -28.42
N VAL A 42 -14.93 23.23 -27.27
CA VAL A 42 -16.19 23.23 -26.52
C VAL A 42 -15.91 23.94 -25.20
N GLY A 43 -16.61 25.06 -25.00
CA GLY A 43 -16.57 25.86 -23.78
C GLY A 43 -17.00 25.05 -22.55
N GLY A 44 -16.62 25.58 -21.38
CA GLY A 44 -16.71 24.98 -20.05
C GLY A 44 -17.94 24.08 -19.80
N VAL A 45 -17.82 22.99 -19.06
CA VAL A 45 -16.91 22.70 -17.96
C VAL A 45 -16.34 21.30 -18.17
N ALA A 46 -15.02 21.17 -18.18
CA ALA A 46 -14.37 19.86 -18.09
C ALA A 46 -14.52 19.34 -16.65
N GLN A 47 -15.73 18.94 -16.27
CA GLN A 47 -15.92 17.92 -15.26
C GLN A 47 -15.65 16.56 -15.95
N LEU A 48 -14.46 16.40 -16.53
CA LEU A 48 -13.93 15.06 -16.64
C LEU A 48 -13.45 14.74 -15.23
N PRO A 49 -13.92 13.66 -14.59
CA PRO A 49 -13.20 13.11 -13.47
C PRO A 49 -11.85 12.66 -14.05
N LEU A 50 -10.88 13.57 -14.05
CA LEU A 50 -9.49 13.16 -14.10
C LEU A 50 -9.40 12.13 -12.97
N PRO A 51 -9.05 10.88 -13.28
CA PRO A 51 -8.82 9.95 -12.21
C PRO A 51 -7.87 10.62 -11.23
N ALA A 52 -8.22 10.69 -9.95
CA ALA A 52 -7.40 11.32 -8.91
C ALA A 52 -5.97 10.73 -8.82
N TYR A 53 -5.68 9.70 -9.61
CA TYR A 53 -4.42 8.99 -9.72
C TYR A 53 -3.57 9.35 -10.95
N ASP A 54 -3.91 10.32 -11.81
CA ASP A 54 -3.06 10.78 -12.93
C ASP A 54 -2.61 12.25 -12.71
N CYS A 55 -1.63 12.43 -11.83
CA CYS A 55 -0.98 13.69 -11.56
C CYS A 55 0.14 13.97 -12.58
N SER A 56 0.18 15.19 -13.11
CA SER A 56 1.21 15.66 -14.04
C SER A 56 1.90 16.89 -13.49
N LYS A 57 2.94 17.39 -14.18
CA LYS A 57 3.63 18.65 -13.80
C LYS A 57 2.70 19.84 -13.62
N LYS A 58 1.50 19.81 -14.22
CA LYS A 58 0.48 20.87 -14.15
C LYS A 58 -0.61 20.64 -13.09
N SER A 59 -0.69 19.45 -12.48
CA SER A 59 -1.73 19.08 -11.52
C SER A 59 -1.16 18.59 -10.18
N VAL A 60 0.08 18.97 -9.86
CA VAL A 60 0.77 18.58 -8.61
C VAL A 60 0.01 19.10 -7.38
N GLU A 61 -0.69 20.23 -7.50
CA GLU A 61 -1.54 20.79 -6.44
C GLU A 61 -2.59 19.80 -5.91
N ALA A 62 -3.10 18.88 -6.74
CA ALA A 62 -4.08 17.89 -6.30
C ALA A 62 -3.49 16.90 -5.27
N CYS A 63 -2.25 16.46 -5.47
CA CYS A 63 -1.57 15.59 -4.51
C CYS A 63 -1.20 16.38 -3.23
N LEU A 64 -0.71 17.62 -3.39
CA LEU A 64 -0.33 18.49 -2.27
C LEU A 64 -1.52 18.79 -1.35
N ALA A 65 -2.72 18.96 -1.89
CA ALA A 65 -3.94 19.17 -1.10
C ALA A 65 -4.27 17.99 -0.16
N THR A 66 -3.78 16.78 -0.48
CA THR A 66 -3.92 15.58 0.35
C THR A 66 -2.67 15.25 1.16
N GLY A 67 -1.63 16.09 1.09
CA GLY A 67 -0.34 15.83 1.73
C GLY A 67 0.51 14.77 1.03
N THR A 68 0.17 14.38 -0.20
CA THR A 68 0.89 13.36 -0.97
C THR A 68 1.75 14.00 -2.06
N THR A 69 2.70 13.23 -2.61
CA THR A 69 3.61 13.68 -3.66
C THR A 69 3.30 12.99 -4.98
N CYS A 70 3.37 13.74 -6.09
CA CYS A 70 3.20 13.16 -7.42
C CYS A 70 4.44 12.34 -7.82
N CYS A 71 4.29 11.01 -7.86
CA CYS A 71 5.32 10.06 -8.26
C CYS A 71 4.87 9.27 -9.49
N SER A 72 5.57 9.44 -10.62
CA SER A 72 5.34 8.67 -11.86
C SER A 72 3.88 8.70 -12.35
N GLY A 73 3.19 9.82 -12.15
CA GLY A 73 1.78 9.95 -12.52
C GLY A 73 0.82 9.72 -11.36
N GLN A 74 1.24 9.22 -10.20
CA GLN A 74 0.32 8.89 -9.11
C GLN A 74 0.60 9.72 -7.84
N CYS A 75 -0.45 10.10 -7.12
CA CYS A 75 -0.31 10.71 -5.79
C CYS A 75 0.07 9.63 -4.77
N ILE A 76 1.31 9.68 -4.26
CA ILE A 76 1.85 8.72 -3.31
C ILE A 76 2.18 9.43 -2.00
N ASP A 77 1.78 8.83 -0.89
CA ASP A 77 2.22 9.26 0.44
C ASP A 77 3.67 8.80 0.66
N THR A 78 4.60 9.76 0.53
CA THR A 78 6.04 9.53 0.76
C THR A 78 6.38 9.41 2.24
N ALA A 79 5.47 9.76 3.16
CA ALA A 79 5.69 9.64 4.58
C ALA A 79 5.48 8.21 5.10
N ALA A 80 4.64 7.42 4.43
CA ALA A 80 4.28 6.06 4.82
C ALA A 80 4.69 4.98 3.80
N SER A 81 4.89 5.32 2.53
CA SER A 81 5.21 4.33 1.50
C SER A 81 6.64 3.81 1.61
N ALA A 82 6.80 2.52 1.86
CA ALA A 82 8.12 1.87 1.88
C ALA A 82 8.85 1.92 0.53
N GLN A 83 8.14 2.10 -0.60
CA GLN A 83 8.75 2.21 -1.93
C GLN A 83 9.09 3.66 -2.33
N HIS A 84 8.56 4.65 -1.61
CA HIS A 84 8.71 6.08 -1.91
C HIS A 84 9.04 6.90 -0.64
N CYS A 85 9.83 6.32 0.27
CA CYS A 85 10.00 6.87 1.61
C CYS A 85 10.85 8.15 1.63
N GLY A 86 10.18 9.27 1.88
CA GLY A 86 10.72 10.63 1.87
C GLY A 86 10.90 11.25 0.48
N ALA A 87 10.86 10.45 -0.59
CA ALA A 87 10.91 10.92 -1.98
C ALA A 87 10.43 9.82 -2.96
N CYS A 88 10.03 10.23 -4.16
CA CYS A 88 9.65 9.28 -5.20
C CYS A 88 10.78 8.31 -5.55
N ASN A 89 10.45 7.01 -5.65
CA ASN A 89 11.37 5.91 -5.98
C ASN A 89 12.51 5.74 -4.95
N LYS A 90 12.35 6.26 -3.73
CA LYS A 90 13.27 6.06 -2.62
C LYS A 90 12.79 4.91 -1.74
N ALA A 91 12.99 3.69 -2.21
CA ALA A 91 12.61 2.50 -1.45
C ALA A 91 13.46 2.30 -0.20
N CYS A 92 12.84 1.86 0.88
CA CYS A 92 13.54 1.41 2.07
C CYS A 92 14.28 0.09 1.81
N LYS A 93 15.43 -0.09 2.47
CA LYS A 93 16.11 -1.39 2.49
C LYS A 93 15.20 -2.45 3.11
N HIS A 94 15.45 -3.71 2.76
CA HIS A 94 14.68 -4.83 3.27
C HIS A 94 14.61 -4.84 4.80
N GLY A 95 13.44 -5.16 5.35
CA GLY A 95 13.19 -5.17 6.80
C GLY A 95 13.04 -3.79 7.46
N ARG A 96 13.09 -2.69 6.70
CA ARG A 96 12.87 -1.34 7.24
C ARG A 96 11.48 -0.81 6.90
N THR A 97 10.94 -0.01 7.81
CA THR A 97 9.62 0.61 7.70
C THR A 97 9.78 2.11 7.41
N CYS A 98 8.88 2.67 6.61
CA CYS A 98 8.83 4.11 6.41
C CYS A 98 8.04 4.76 7.56
N CYS A 99 8.71 5.56 8.38
CA CYS A 99 8.10 6.34 9.45
C CYS A 99 8.38 7.82 9.19
N GLY A 100 7.34 8.58 8.86
CA GLY A 100 7.43 10.03 8.63
C GLY A 100 8.41 10.40 7.51
N GLY A 101 8.53 9.57 6.47
CA GLY A 101 9.44 9.79 5.35
C GLY A 101 10.88 9.30 5.59
N HIS A 102 11.14 8.64 6.72
CA HIS A 102 12.43 8.05 7.05
C HIS A 102 12.34 6.53 7.16
N CYS A 103 13.30 5.84 6.54
CA CYS A 103 13.41 4.39 6.67
C CYS A 103 14.07 4.05 8.00
N VAL A 104 13.29 3.48 8.91
CA VAL A 104 13.71 3.10 10.25
C VAL A 104 13.66 1.58 10.43
N ASP A 105 14.45 1.07 11.37
CA ASP A 105 14.39 -0.33 11.77
C ASP A 105 13.57 -0.46 13.06
N LEU A 106 12.37 -1.02 12.95
CA LEU A 106 11.47 -1.14 14.10
C LEU A 106 12.00 -2.10 15.17
N LEU A 107 13.01 -2.93 14.87
CA LEU A 107 13.54 -3.93 15.81
C LEU A 107 14.59 -3.35 16.77
N SER A 108 15.21 -2.23 16.40
CA SER A 108 16.36 -1.66 17.10
C SER A 108 16.31 -0.14 17.28
N ASP A 109 15.47 0.57 16.50
CA ASP A 109 15.32 2.00 16.63
C ASP A 109 14.56 2.34 17.92
N LYS A 110 15.28 2.94 18.88
CA LYS A 110 14.74 3.39 20.16
C LYS A 110 13.55 4.34 20.03
N LYS A 111 13.45 5.13 18.96
CA LYS A 111 12.37 6.11 18.73
C LYS A 111 11.18 5.53 17.97
N ASN A 112 11.32 4.35 17.38
CA ASN A 112 10.33 3.71 16.53
C ASN A 112 10.19 2.21 16.85
N CYS A 113 10.26 1.84 18.13
CA CYS A 113 10.36 0.44 18.51
C CYS A 113 9.04 -0.30 18.29
N GLY A 114 9.04 -1.32 17.44
CA GLY A 114 7.85 -2.10 17.07
C GLY A 114 6.84 -1.36 16.19
N THR A 115 6.71 -0.04 16.33
CA THR A 115 5.88 0.84 15.50
C THR A 115 6.45 2.25 15.41
N CYS A 116 6.05 3.00 14.39
CA CYS A 116 6.49 4.39 14.20
C CYS A 116 6.14 5.26 15.42
N SER A 117 7.08 6.13 15.80
CA SER A 117 6.93 7.07 16.92
C SER A 117 6.74 6.42 18.30
N ASN A 118 7.03 5.12 18.46
CA ASN A 118 7.07 4.47 19.77
C ASN A 118 8.47 4.58 20.38
N GLN A 119 8.67 5.57 21.25
CA GLN A 119 9.96 5.83 21.86
C GLN A 119 10.12 5.09 23.20
N CYS A 120 11.17 4.28 23.30
CA CYS A 120 11.51 3.56 24.54
C CYS A 120 12.35 4.42 25.49
N GLY A 121 12.25 4.12 26.79
CA GLY A 121 13.06 4.74 27.84
C GLY A 121 14.54 4.36 27.76
N ASN A 122 14.86 3.06 27.73
CA ASN A 122 16.25 2.60 27.69
C ASN A 122 16.65 2.05 26.31
N LYS A 123 16.17 0.85 25.97
CA LYS A 123 16.55 0.14 24.73
C LYS A 123 15.33 -0.35 23.95
N CYS A 124 15.50 -0.46 22.63
CA CYS A 124 14.63 -1.25 21.77
C CYS A 124 15.34 -2.56 21.46
N SER A 125 14.68 -3.70 21.67
CA SER A 125 15.25 -5.00 21.33
C SER A 125 14.16 -5.90 20.75
N TYR A 126 14.39 -6.37 19.52
CA TYR A 126 13.45 -7.20 18.77
C TYR A 126 12.05 -6.58 18.61
N GLY A 127 11.96 -5.24 18.61
CA GLY A 127 10.69 -4.52 18.50
C GLY A 127 9.95 -4.31 19.82
N PHE A 128 10.59 -4.62 20.95
CA PHE A 128 10.03 -4.42 22.28
C PHE A 128 10.89 -3.44 23.09
N CYS A 129 10.22 -2.48 23.73
CA CYS A 129 10.88 -1.58 24.66
C CYS A 129 11.30 -2.35 25.91
N ASP A 130 12.55 -2.15 26.31
CA ASP A 130 13.10 -2.63 27.57
C ASP A 130 13.02 -4.16 27.75
N TYR A 131 12.97 -4.92 26.64
CA TYR A 131 12.94 -6.38 26.67
C TYR A 131 14.23 -6.97 27.24
N ALA A 132 14.11 -7.77 28.31
CA ALA A 132 15.23 -8.35 29.06
C ALA A 132 16.20 -7.27 29.60
N GLN A 133 15.65 -6.22 30.22
CA GLN A 133 16.37 -5.18 30.96
C GLN A 133 16.22 -5.36 32.46
#